data_AF-A0A536YWB5-F1
#
_entry.id   AF-A0A536YWB5-F1
#
_cell.length_a   1.000
_cell.length_b   1.000
_cell.length_c   1.000
_cell.angle_alpha   90.00
_cell.angle_beta   90.00
_cell.angle_gamma   90.00
#
_symmetry.space_group_name_H-M   'P 1'
#
loop_
_entity.id
_entity.type
_entity.pdbx_description
1 polymer ?
#
loop_
_entity_poly.entity_id
_entity_poly.type
_entity_poly.pdbx_seq_one_letter_code
_entity_poly.pdbx_strand_id
1 'polypeptide(L)'
;TFPSWDLAHPFRMICHNGEINTLRGNVNWIRARQGAISSPVLGRDLEKIWPLIYDGQSDSASFDNALELLVMGGYSVAHAMMMMISEAWENHTLMDPTRRAFYEYHAA
;
A
#
# COMPACT_ATOMS: atom_id res chain seq x y z
N THR A 1 13.99 -1.44 -25.45
CA THR A 1 13.01 -1.70 -24.39
C THR A 1 12.30 -3.00 -24.72
N PHE A 2 12.39 -4.02 -23.88
CA PHE A 2 11.67 -5.27 -24.09
C PHE A 2 10.27 -5.12 -23.49
N PRO A 3 9.19 -5.32 -24.28
CA PRO A 3 7.84 -5.29 -23.74
C PRO A 3 7.64 -6.48 -22.79
N SER A 4 6.97 -6.24 -21.68
CA SER A 4 6.50 -7.28 -20.77
C SER A 4 5.00 -7.09 -20.56
N TRP A 5 4.22 -8.12 -20.89
CA TRP A 5 2.77 -8.10 -20.75
C TRP A 5 2.33 -7.97 -19.29
N ASP A 6 3.09 -8.55 -18.37
CA ASP A 6 2.80 -8.53 -16.94
C ASP A 6 2.98 -7.14 -16.30
N LEU A 7 3.63 -6.20 -17.00
CA LEU A 7 3.79 -4.82 -16.57
C LEU A 7 2.71 -3.88 -17.13
N ALA A 8 1.80 -4.40 -17.96
CA ALA A 8 0.72 -3.61 -18.53
C ALA A 8 -0.37 -3.35 -17.48
N HIS A 9 -0.84 -2.11 -17.43
CA HIS A 9 -2.01 -1.72 -16.65
C HIS A 9 -3.33 -2.10 -17.35
N PRO A 10 -4.45 -2.19 -16.62
CA PRO A 10 -4.59 -2.00 -15.17
C PRO A 10 -4.08 -3.21 -14.36
N PHE A 11 -3.68 -2.97 -13.11
CA PHE A 11 -3.52 -4.04 -12.13
C PHE A 11 -4.88 -4.37 -11.49
N ARG A 12 -4.91 -5.18 -10.41
CA ARG A 12 -6.17 -5.71 -9.88
C ARG A 12 -7.07 -4.62 -9.31
N MET A 13 -6.45 -3.60 -8.69
CA MET A 13 -7.15 -2.52 -8.01
C MET A 13 -6.87 -1.15 -8.62
N ILE A 14 -5.71 -0.94 -9.25
CA ILE A 14 -5.29 0.39 -9.70
C ILE A 14 -4.80 0.47 -11.16
N CYS A 15 -4.99 1.66 -11.73
CA CYS A 15 -4.22 2.17 -12.87
C CYS A 15 -3.46 3.40 -12.39
N HIS A 16 -2.12 3.35 -12.40
CA HIS A 16 -1.28 4.41 -11.84
C HIS A 16 -0.57 5.16 -12.96
N ASN A 17 -0.66 6.49 -12.92
CA ASN A 17 0.08 7.38 -13.78
C ASN A 17 1.03 8.20 -12.91
N GLY A 18 2.32 7.88 -12.98
CA GLY A 18 3.35 8.48 -12.14
C GLY A 18 4.48 7.50 -11.87
N GLU A 19 5.35 7.86 -10.93
CA GLU A 19 6.44 7.02 -10.45
C GLU A 19 6.55 7.14 -8.92
N ILE A 20 6.61 6.01 -8.23
CA ILE A 20 6.78 5.97 -6.78
C ILE A 20 8.26 5.98 -6.43
N ASN A 21 8.80 7.18 -6.22
CA ASN A 21 10.22 7.40 -5.95
C ASN A 21 10.75 6.78 -4.64
N THR A 22 9.85 6.39 -3.73
CA THR A 22 10.20 5.79 -2.42
C THR A 22 10.11 4.26 -2.41
N LEU A 23 9.96 3.62 -3.58
CA LEU A 23 9.67 2.17 -3.72
C LEU A 23 10.55 1.28 -2.84
N ARG A 24 11.88 1.41 -2.92
CA ARG A 24 12.81 0.53 -2.19
C ARG A 24 12.58 0.60 -0.67
N GLY A 25 12.32 1.79 -0.14
CA GLY A 25 11.98 1.97 1.27
C GLY A 25 10.67 1.28 1.62
N ASN A 26 9.63 1.50 0.82
CA ASN A 26 8.30 0.90 1.02
C ASN A 26 8.34 -0.63 1.00
N VAL A 27 9.05 -1.23 0.03
CA VAL A 27 9.25 -2.69 -0.07
C VAL A 27 9.96 -3.23 1.16
N ASN A 28 11.04 -2.57 1.61
CA ASN A 28 11.78 -2.98 2.78
C ASN A 28 10.92 -2.91 4.06
N TRP A 29 10.09 -1.87 4.20
CA TRP A 29 9.17 -1.74 5.33
C TRP A 29 8.12 -2.86 5.37
N ILE A 30 7.57 -3.25 4.22
CA ILE A 30 6.64 -4.38 4.12
C ILE A 30 7.34 -5.69 4.52
N ARG A 31 8.54 -5.94 3.98
CA ARG A 31 9.33 -7.14 4.32
C ARG A 31 9.68 -7.21 5.81
N ALA A 32 10.06 -6.08 6.42
CA ALA A 32 10.37 -6.02 7.85
C ALA A 32 9.15 -6.32 8.74
N ARG A 33 7.94 -6.01 8.28
CA ARG A 33 6.68 -6.21 9.02
C ARG A 33 6.06 -7.59 8.82
N GLN A 34 6.54 -8.38 7.84
CA GLN A 34 5.99 -9.70 7.51
C GLN A 34 5.86 -10.64 8.72
N GLY A 35 6.82 -10.64 9.65
CA GLY A 35 6.78 -11.53 10.83
C GLY A 35 5.87 -11.06 11.96
N ALA A 36 5.45 -9.79 11.95
CA ALA A 36 4.66 -9.16 13.01
C ALA A 36 3.22 -8.84 12.59
N ILE A 37 2.91 -8.96 11.29
CA ILE A 37 1.58 -8.66 10.76
C ILE A 37 0.58 -9.75 11.14
N SER A 38 -0.62 -9.33 11.51
CA SER A 38 -1.74 -10.21 11.81
C SER A 38 -3.02 -9.60 11.24
N SER A 39 -3.97 -10.43 10.85
CA SER A 39 -5.28 -9.99 10.38
C SER A 39 -6.36 -10.89 10.96
N PRO A 40 -7.36 -10.34 11.67
CA PRO A 40 -8.52 -11.10 12.11
C PRO A 40 -9.37 -11.62 10.94
N VAL A 41 -9.31 -10.94 9.79
CA VAL A 41 -10.09 -11.29 8.59
C VAL A 41 -9.43 -12.42 7.81
N LEU A 42 -8.13 -12.29 7.53
CA LEU A 42 -7.38 -13.30 6.77
C LEU A 42 -6.91 -14.47 7.64
N GLY A 43 -6.75 -14.27 8.95
CA GLY A 43 -6.35 -15.29 9.90
C GLY A 43 -5.12 -16.07 9.43
N ARG A 44 -5.25 -17.41 9.38
CA ARG A 44 -4.18 -18.33 8.94
C ARG A 44 -3.84 -18.20 7.46
N ASP A 45 -4.74 -17.67 6.63
CA ASP A 45 -4.49 -17.53 5.19
C ASP A 45 -3.52 -16.39 4.87
N LEU A 46 -3.27 -15.48 5.83
CA LEU A 46 -2.28 -14.42 5.68
C LEU A 46 -0.87 -14.96 5.36
N GLU A 47 -0.51 -16.14 5.86
CA GLU A 47 0.78 -16.77 5.58
C GLU A 47 0.95 -17.15 4.11
N LYS A 48 -0.15 -17.37 3.38
CA LYS A 48 -0.14 -17.77 1.96
C LYS A 48 0.20 -16.62 1.01
N ILE A 49 0.13 -15.38 1.50
CA ILE A 49 0.28 -14.17 0.68
C ILE A 49 1.76 -13.84 0.44
N TRP A 50 2.69 -14.42 1.20
CA TRP A 50 4.10 -14.06 1.13
C TRP A 50 4.87 -14.80 0.02
N PRO A 51 5.81 -14.12 -0.67
CA PRO A 51 6.13 -12.70 -0.54
C PRO A 51 5.06 -11.81 -1.20
N LEU A 52 4.66 -10.73 -0.52
CA LEU A 52 3.65 -9.80 -1.05
C LEU A 52 4.14 -9.06 -2.30
N ILE A 53 5.44 -8.77 -2.37
CA ILE A 53 6.08 -8.05 -3.48
C ILE A 53 7.24 -8.91 -3.99
N TYR A 54 7.12 -9.35 -5.24
CA TYR A 54 8.10 -10.18 -5.93
C TYR A 54 9.22 -9.33 -6.54
N ASP A 55 10.41 -9.93 -6.66
CA ASP A 55 11.53 -9.26 -7.32
C ASP A 55 11.22 -9.01 -8.80
N GLY A 56 11.55 -7.82 -9.30
CA GLY A 56 11.31 -7.43 -10.69
C GLY A 56 9.92 -6.86 -10.99
N GLN A 57 9.02 -6.74 -10.00
CA GLN A 57 7.76 -6.03 -10.18
C GLN A 57 7.96 -4.53 -10.38
N SER A 58 7.05 -3.90 -11.12
CA SER A 58 7.00 -2.44 -11.20
C SER A 58 6.59 -1.83 -9.84
N ASP A 59 6.87 -0.53 -9.70
CA ASP A 59 6.45 0.26 -8.55
C ASP A 59 4.92 0.21 -8.35
N SER A 60 4.19 0.26 -9.45
CA SER A 60 2.74 0.28 -9.51
C SER A 60 2.13 -1.08 -9.17
N ALA A 61 2.75 -2.18 -9.63
CA ALA A 61 2.35 -3.53 -9.21
C ALA A 61 2.61 -3.75 -7.72
N SER A 62 3.74 -3.24 -7.21
CA SER A 62 4.09 -3.32 -5.79
C SER A 62 3.07 -2.56 -4.92
N PHE A 63 2.61 -1.40 -5.40
CA PHE A 63 1.55 -0.62 -4.76
C PHE A 63 0.21 -1.36 -4.80
N ASP A 64 -0.18 -1.91 -5.96
CA ASP A 64 -1.44 -2.65 -6.12
C ASP A 64 -1.53 -3.84 -5.14
N ASN A 65 -0.46 -4.62 -5.02
CA ASN A 65 -0.39 -5.74 -4.07
C ASN A 65 -0.56 -5.29 -2.61
N ALA A 66 0.07 -4.17 -2.22
CA ALA A 66 -0.07 -3.64 -0.87
C ALA A 66 -1.48 -3.10 -0.59
N LEU A 67 -2.11 -2.45 -1.59
CA LEU A 67 -3.49 -2.01 -1.48
C LEU A 67 -4.45 -3.20 -1.36
N GLU A 68 -4.25 -4.24 -2.17
CA GLU A 68 -5.04 -5.47 -2.14
C GLU A 68 -4.98 -6.14 -0.77
N LEU A 69 -3.79 -6.22 -0.16
CA LEU A 69 -3.65 -6.76 1.20
C LEU A 69 -4.48 -5.99 2.23
N LEU A 70 -4.46 -4.65 2.19
CA LEU A 70 -5.25 -3.83 3.11
C LEU A 70 -6.75 -4.04 2.88
N VAL A 71 -7.20 -4.03 1.63
CA VAL A 71 -8.62 -4.19 1.31
C VAL A 71 -9.13 -5.58 1.71
N MET A 72 -8.37 -6.63 1.39
CA MET A 72 -8.70 -8.00 1.80
C MET A 72 -8.57 -8.20 3.33
N GLY A 73 -7.75 -7.38 3.98
CA GLY A 73 -7.64 -7.31 5.44
C GLY A 73 -8.82 -6.61 6.14
N GLY A 74 -9.78 -6.05 5.39
CA GLY A 74 -11.02 -5.46 5.90
C GLY A 74 -11.10 -3.93 5.84
N TYR A 75 -10.08 -3.25 5.32
CA TYR A 75 -10.14 -1.80 5.12
C TYR A 75 -11.01 -1.46 3.89
N SER A 76 -11.73 -0.34 3.95
CA SER A 76 -12.33 0.22 2.73
C SER A 76 -11.23 0.74 1.80
N VAL A 77 -11.48 0.75 0.50
CA VAL A 77 -10.51 1.26 -0.50
C VAL A 77 -10.09 2.70 -0.18
N ALA A 78 -11.03 3.55 0.26
CA ALA A 78 -10.73 4.93 0.63
C ALA A 78 -9.79 5.01 1.83
N HIS A 79 -10.04 4.23 2.88
CA HIS A 79 -9.18 4.19 4.07
C HIS A 79 -7.77 3.68 3.72
N ALA A 80 -7.69 2.55 3.00
CA ALA A 80 -6.42 1.97 2.60
C ALA A 80 -5.60 2.94 1.72
N MET A 81 -6.25 3.62 0.78
CA MET A 81 -5.59 4.63 -0.05
C MET A 81 -5.06 5.81 0.77
N MET A 82 -5.84 6.31 1.73
CA MET A 82 -5.39 7.41 2.61
C MET A 82 -4.22 7.01 3.52
N MET A 83 -4.11 5.73 3.91
CA MET A 83 -2.95 5.21 4.63
C MET A 83 -1.70 5.15 3.73
N MET A 84 -1.87 4.76 2.45
CA MET A 84 -0.75 4.54 1.54
C MET A 84 -0.24 5.82 0.86
N ILE A 85 -1.14 6.75 0.54
CA ILE A 85 -0.86 8.05 -0.07
C ILE A 85 -1.41 9.14 0.85
N SER A 86 -0.70 9.39 1.95
CA SER A 86 -1.11 10.39 2.94
C SER A 86 -0.96 11.82 2.40
N GLU A 87 -1.98 12.65 2.60
CA GLU A 87 -1.89 14.09 2.34
C GLU A 87 -0.84 14.74 3.26
N ALA A 88 -0.22 15.84 2.82
CA ALA A 88 0.69 16.61 3.67
C ALA A 88 -0.09 17.37 4.76
N TRP A 89 -0.17 16.79 5.96
CA TRP A 89 -1.12 17.20 7.01
C TRP A 89 -0.53 18.11 8.10
N GLU A 90 0.76 17.98 8.44
CA GLU A 90 1.37 18.57 9.64
C GLU A 90 1.16 20.10 9.72
N ASN A 91 1.44 20.80 8.61
CA ASN A 91 1.34 22.26 8.50
C ASN A 91 0.04 22.74 7.83
N HIS A 92 -0.92 21.83 7.56
CA HIS A 92 -2.16 22.20 6.89
C HIS A 92 -3.17 22.83 7.87
N THR A 93 -3.19 24.17 7.94
CA THR A 93 -4.00 24.93 8.91
C THR A 93 -5.51 24.87 8.66
N LEU A 94 -5.92 24.50 7.45
CA LEU A 94 -7.33 24.38 7.05
C LEU A 94 -7.86 22.94 7.12
N MET A 95 -7.07 21.99 7.65
CA MET A 95 -7.47 20.58 7.66
C MET A 95 -8.54 20.39 8.72
N ASP A 96 -9.58 19.63 8.38
CA ASP A 96 -10.51 19.14 9.40
C ASP A 96 -9.74 18.41 10.51
N PRO A 97 -10.00 18.71 11.81
CA PRO A 97 -9.28 18.07 12.91
C PRO A 97 -9.37 16.54 12.92
N THR A 98 -10.49 15.97 12.48
CA THR A 98 -10.68 14.51 12.41
C THR A 98 -9.79 13.91 11.34
N ARG A 99 -9.67 14.56 10.18
CA ARG A 99 -8.77 14.13 9.11
C ARG A 99 -7.30 14.26 9.52
N ARG A 100 -6.93 15.34 10.22
CA ARG A 100 -5.58 15.50 10.78
C ARG A 100 -5.26 14.37 11.75
N ALA A 101 -6.16 14.09 12.69
CA ALA A 101 -6.00 13.01 13.67
C ALA A 101 -5.86 11.63 13.01
N PHE A 102 -6.60 11.38 11.91
CA PHE A 102 -6.43 10.18 11.11
C PHE A 102 -5.00 10.05 10.58
N TYR A 103 -4.46 11.08 9.93
CA TYR A 103 -3.10 11.01 9.39
C TYR A 103 -2.03 10.93 10.47
N GLU A 104 -2.21 11.65 11.58
CA GLU A 104 -1.31 11.60 12.73
C GLU A 104 -1.23 10.18 13.31
N TYR A 105 -2.37 9.50 13.45
CA TYR A 105 -2.42 8.11 13.91
C TYR A 105 -1.67 7.15 12.98
N HIS A 106 -1.66 7.42 11.67
CA HIS A 106 -1.03 6.57 10.65
C HIS A 106 0.40 6.97 10.26
N ALA A 107 0.97 8.04 10.82
CA ALA A 107 2.28 8.56 10.44
C ALA A 107 3.49 7.81 11.06
N ALA A 108 3.26 6.81 11.92
CA ALA A 108 4.30 6.09 12.68
C ALA A 108 4.95 4.91 11.93
#